data_AF-A0A821BWK4-F1
#
_entry.id   AF-A0A821BWK4-F1
#
_cell.length_a   1.000
_cell.length_b   1.000
_cell.length_c   1.000
_cell.angle_alpha   90.00
_cell.angle_beta   90.00
_cell.angle_gamma   90.00
#
_symmetry.space_group_name_H-M   'P 1'
#
loop_
_entity.id
_entity.type
_entity.pdbx_description
1 polymer ?
#
loop_
_entity_poly.entity_id
_entity_poly.type
_entity_poly.pdbx_seq_one_letter_code
_entity_poly.pdbx_strand_id
1 'polypeptide(L)' 'MDWTQEAVSIWLMENGFDKYVNKLKDEEIDGFSLLNLSLSSIDELLSINTIDNVIKKPTI' A
#
# COMPACT_ATOMS: atom_id res chain seq x y z
N MET A 1 -4.04 21.77 -4.16
CA MET A 1 -2.66 21.25 -4.16
C MET A 1 -2.84 19.80 -4.48
N ASP A 2 -2.69 19.46 -5.76
CA ASP A 2 -3.18 18.18 -6.26
C ASP A 2 -2.04 17.18 -6.11
N TRP A 3 -2.25 16.21 -5.23
CA TRP A 3 -1.23 15.23 -4.90
C TRP A 3 -1.30 14.13 -5.95
N THR A 4 -0.42 14.23 -6.96
CA THR A 4 -0.40 13.33 -8.13
C THR A 4 -0.02 11.91 -7.72
N GLN A 5 -0.30 10.94 -8.59
CA GLN A 5 0.18 9.56 -8.43
C GLN A 5 1.71 9.49 -8.25
N GLU A 6 2.46 10.35 -8.93
CA GLU A 6 3.91 10.42 -8.79
C GLU A 6 4.32 10.92 -7.40
N ALA A 7 3.64 11.95 -6.88
CA ALA A 7 3.88 12.43 -5.52
C ALA A 7 3.54 11.37 -4.45
N VAL A 8 2.45 10.61 -4.64
CA VAL A 8 2.11 9.46 -3.79
C VAL A 8 3.19 8.38 -3.84
N SER A 9 3.72 8.09 -5.02
CA SER A 9 4.78 7.10 -5.20
C SER A 9 6.06 7.48 -4.47
N ILE A 10 6.49 8.73 -4.59
CA ILE A 10 7.65 9.26 -3.87
C ILE A 10 7.41 9.18 -2.36
N TRP A 11 6.25 9.62 -1.89
CA TRP A 11 5.89 9.57 -0.47
C TRP A 11 5.92 8.14 0.09
N LEU A 12 5.41 7.15 -0.65
CA LEU A 12 5.48 5.75 -0.24
C LEU A 12 6.93 5.26 -0.10
N MET A 13 7.81 5.61 -1.03
CA MET A 13 9.22 5.23 -0.98
C MET A 13 9.94 5.87 0.22
N GLU A 14 9.69 7.16 0.47
CA GLU A 14 10.26 7.89 1.62
C GLU A 14 9.83 7.30 2.97
N ASN A 15 8.69 6.60 3.02
CA ASN A 15 8.17 5.93 4.21
C ASN A 15 8.46 4.41 4.25
N GLY A 16 9.25 3.87 3.32
CA GLY A 16 9.66 2.46 3.30
C GLY A 16 8.58 1.49 2.78
N PHE A 17 7.64 2.00 1.99
CA PHE A 17 6.55 1.24 1.36
C PHE A 17 6.81 0.99 -0.14
N ASP A 18 8.09 0.96 -0.55
CA ASP A 18 8.53 0.88 -1.96
C ASP A 18 7.89 -0.29 -2.71
N LYS A 19 7.72 -1.43 -2.02
CA LYS A 19 7.14 -2.66 -2.56
C LYS A 19 5.69 -2.51 -3.04
N TYR A 20 4.97 -1.48 -2.57
CA TYR A 20 3.57 -1.23 -2.93
C TYR A 20 3.41 -0.18 -4.04
N VAL A 21 4.48 0.55 -4.40
CA VAL A 21 4.42 1.65 -5.37
C VAL A 21 3.89 1.20 -6.72
N ASN A 22 4.40 0.08 -7.26
CA ASN A 22 3.92 -0.42 -8.55
C ASN A 22 2.44 -0.78 -8.49
N LYS A 23 2.00 -1.41 -7.40
CA LYS A 23 0.60 -1.78 -7.23
C LYS A 23 -0.32 -0.57 -7.18
N LEU A 24 0.05 0.50 -6.47
CA LEU A 24 -0.74 1.73 -6.44
C LEU A 24 -0.70 2.49 -7.77
N LYS A 25 0.39 2.36 -8.54
CA LYS A 25 0.48 2.93 -9.90
C LYS A 25 -0.45 2.21 -10.88
N ASP A 26 -0.44 0.88 -10.87
CA ASP A 26 -1.26 0.04 -11.73
C ASP A 26 -2.77 0.27 -11.50
N GLU A 27 -3.13 0.64 -10.28
CA GLU A 27 -4.50 0.90 -9.83
C GLU A 27 -4.87 2.39 -9.93
N GLU A 28 -4.03 3.20 -10.59
CA GLU A 28 -4.26 4.63 -10.83
C GLU A 28 -4.51 5.47 -9.56
N ILE A 29 -3.93 5.06 -8.42
CA ILE A 29 -4.16 5.71 -7.13
C ILE A 29 -3.37 7.02 -7.03
N ASP A 30 -4.08 8.14 -7.07
CA ASP A 30 -3.58 9.47 -6.71
C ASP A 30 -3.83 9.79 -5.22
N GLY A 31 -3.40 10.97 -4.78
CA GLY A 31 -3.53 11.32 -3.37
C GLY A 31 -4.96 11.57 -2.91
N PHE A 32 -5.87 11.97 -3.81
CA PHE A 32 -7.28 12.07 -3.46
C PHE A 32 -7.87 10.68 -3.24
N SER A 33 -7.58 9.74 -4.14
CA SER A 33 -7.99 8.34 -4.03
C SER A 33 -7.45 7.72 -2.76
N LEU A 34 -6.15 7.91 -2.48
CA LEU A 34 -5.48 7.40 -1.28
C LEU A 34 -6.13 7.88 0.02
N LEU A 35 -6.48 9.17 0.11
CA LEU A 35 -7.12 9.74 1.30
C LEU A 35 -8.56 9.25 1.52
N ASN A 36 -9.22 8.78 0.47
CA ASN A 36 -10.58 8.26 0.52
C ASN A 36 -10.63 6.73 0.61
N LEU A 37 -9.49 6.04 0.55
CA LEU A 37 -9.46 4.60 0.75
C LEU A 37 -9.76 4.25 2.21
N SER A 38 -10.68 3.31 2.39
CA SER A 38 -10.89 2.67 3.69
C SER A 38 -9.76 1.68 3.98
N LEU A 39 -9.54 1.36 5.26
CA LEU A 39 -8.56 0.33 5.64
C LEU A 39 -8.84 -1.02 4.98
N SER A 40 -10.11 -1.43 4.86
CA SER A 40 -10.47 -2.66 4.14
C SER A 40 -10.13 -2.60 2.66
N SER A 41 -10.34 -1.44 2.02
CA SER A 41 -9.96 -1.25 0.62
C SER A 41 -8.45 -1.30 0.43
N ILE A 42 -7.67 -0.78 1.39
CA ILE A 42 -6.20 -0.87 1.38
C ILE A 42 -5.75 -2.33 1.53
N ASP A 43 -6.35 -3.10 2.43
CA ASP A 43 -6.00 -4.52 2.63
C ASP A 43 -6.28 -5.36 1.37
N GLU A 44 -7.42 -5.12 0.72
CA GLU A 44 -7.77 -5.74 -0.57
C GLU A 44 -6.81 -5.33 -1.69
N LEU A 45 -6.55 -4.02 -1.84
CA LEU A 45 -5.68 -3.44 -2.86
C LEU A 45 -4.25 -3.97 -2.75
N LEU A 46 -3.72 -3.98 -1.53
CA LEU A 46 -2.37 -4.46 -1.26
C LEU A 46 -2.30 -5.98 -1.22
N SER A 47 -3.44 -6.68 -1.33
CA SER A 47 -3.55 -8.12 -1.22
C SER A 47 -2.70 -8.63 -0.07
N ILE A 48 -2.80 -7.96 1.10
CA ILE A 48 -2.20 -8.40 2.35
C ILE A 48 -3.02 -9.62 2.78
N ASN A 49 -2.87 -10.71 2.03
CA ASN A 49 -3.26 -12.03 2.46
C ASN A 49 -2.45 -12.26 3.73
N THR A 50 -3.17 -12.32 4.84
CA THR A 50 -2.73 -12.55 6.22
C THR A 50 -1.90 -13.84 6.43
N ILE A 51 -1.49 -14.51 5.35
CA ILE A 51 -0.65 -15.72 5.35
C ILE A 51 0.79 -15.39 5.75
N ASP A 52 1.30 -14.18 5.48
CA ASP A 52 2.67 -13.79 5.87
C ASP A 52 2.86 -13.59 7.39
N ASN A 53 1.78 -13.58 8.18
CA ASN A 53 1.85 -13.42 9.65
C ASN A 53 1.57 -14.72 10.44
N VAL A 54 1.42 -15.88 9.77
CA VAL A 54 1.05 -17.14 10.44
C VAL A 54 2.23 -18.06 10.79
N ILE A 55 3.46 -17.83 10.29
CA ILE A 55 4.57 -18.78 10.53
C ILE A 55 5.82 -18.10 11.10
N LYS A 56 5.70 -17.55 12.31
CA LYS A 56 6.77 -17.58 13.32
C LYS A 56 6.18 -17.88 14.70
N LYS A 57 5.63 -19.08 14.89
CA LYS A 57 5.70 -19.70 16.22
C LYS A 57 7.06 -20.37 16.33
N PRO A 58 7.92 -20.01 17.29
CA PRO A 58 9.09 -20.81 17.58
C PRO A 58 8.59 -22.18 18.06
N THR A 59 8.91 -23.22 17.31
CA THR A 59 8.85 -24.59 17.80
C THR A 59 10.09 -24.83 18.64
N ILE A 60 10.03 -24.57 19.96
CA ILE A 60 10.76 -25.30 20.99
C ILE A 60 9.92 -25.26 22.27
#